data_AF-A0A3R9WVB1-F1
#
_entry.id   AF-A0A3R9WVB1-F1
#
_cell.length_a   1.000
_cell.length_b   1.000
_cell.length_c   1.000
_cell.angle_alpha   90.00
_cell.angle_beta   90.00
_cell.angle_gamma   90.00
#
_symmetry.space_group_name_H-M   'P 1'
#
loop_
_entity.id
_entity.type
_entity.pdbx_description
1 polymer ?
#
loop_
_entity_poly.entity_id
_entity_poly.type
_entity_poly.pdbx_seq_one_letter_code
_entity_poly.pdbx_strand_id
1 'polypeptide(L)'
;MIEMRVVAIKDLESVLYGTVADGKIWAALVTKDGIRWLGSWSRPVTADPMREFDALSHALSSRIQNDGRSATGPYGPSLKEHYFFTGWDSWGPGIPAPLKDHIEAQIAAATSRVADLDTQ
;
A
#
# COMPACT_ATOMS: atom_id res chain seq x y z
N MET A 1 7.79 -7.65 -16.29
CA MET A 1 7.98 -6.53 -15.34
C MET A 1 6.60 -5.96 -15.09
N ILE A 2 6.02 -6.17 -13.91
CA ILE A 2 4.66 -5.68 -13.64
C ILE A 2 4.73 -4.18 -13.42
N GLU A 3 3.83 -3.49 -14.09
CA GLU A 3 3.70 -2.04 -14.06
C GLU A 3 3.34 -1.59 -12.63
N MET A 4 4.10 -0.64 -12.12
CA MET A 4 3.87 0.00 -10.83
C MET A 4 2.45 0.56 -10.77
N ARG A 5 1.64 0.05 -9.83
CA ARG A 5 0.29 0.57 -9.61
C ARG A 5 0.18 1.30 -8.28
N VAL A 6 -0.50 2.44 -8.36
CA VAL A 6 -0.71 3.41 -7.30
C VAL A 6 -2.22 3.61 -7.20
N VAL A 7 -2.79 3.34 -6.03
CA VAL A 7 -4.21 3.62 -5.75
C VAL A 7 -4.30 4.56 -4.56
N ALA A 8 -4.97 5.69 -4.74
CA ALA A 8 -5.21 6.65 -3.66
C ALA A 8 -6.28 6.11 -2.70
N ILE A 9 -5.98 6.13 -1.40
CA ILE A 9 -6.91 5.80 -0.33
C ILE A 9 -7.27 7.13 0.36
N LYS A 10 -8.39 7.71 -0.08
CA LYS A 10 -8.76 9.11 0.20
C LYS A 10 -8.87 9.46 1.69
N ASP A 11 -9.30 8.51 2.52
CA ASP A 11 -9.56 8.76 3.95
C ASP A 11 -8.30 8.85 4.82
N LEU A 12 -7.11 8.59 4.25
CA LEU A 12 -5.85 8.51 4.98
C LEU A 12 -4.72 9.37 4.42
N GLU A 13 -4.98 10.16 3.36
CA GLU A 13 -3.92 10.77 2.54
C GLU A 13 -2.81 9.74 2.28
N SER A 14 -3.19 8.58 1.77
CA SER A 14 -2.26 7.45 1.61
C SER A 14 -2.45 6.78 0.27
N VAL A 15 -1.44 6.00 -0.10
CA VAL A 15 -1.28 5.40 -1.40
C VAL A 15 -0.94 3.94 -1.21
N LEU A 16 -1.69 3.07 -1.87
CA LEU A 16 -1.34 1.67 -1.97
C LEU A 16 -0.46 1.46 -3.22
N TYR A 17 0.78 1.06 -2.99
CA TYR A 17 1.75 0.66 -4.00
C TYR A 17 1.70 -0.85 -4.22
N GLY A 18 1.79 -1.28 -5.47
CA GLY A 18 1.86 -2.70 -5.85
C GLY A 18 3.06 -3.03 -6.73
N THR A 19 3.74 -4.14 -6.46
CA THR A 19 4.82 -4.68 -7.30
C THR A 19 4.87 -6.21 -7.25
N VAL A 20 5.65 -6.80 -8.17
CA VAL A 20 5.98 -8.22 -8.13
C VAL A 20 7.49 -8.39 -8.04
N ALA A 21 7.92 -9.08 -6.98
CA ALA A 21 9.31 -9.37 -6.69
C ALA A 21 9.39 -10.74 -5.98
N ASP A 22 10.44 -11.50 -6.26
CA ASP A 22 10.70 -12.81 -5.65
C ASP A 22 9.52 -13.80 -5.71
N GLY A 23 8.83 -13.84 -6.85
CA GLY A 23 7.67 -14.71 -7.05
C GLY A 23 6.45 -14.35 -6.19
N LYS A 24 6.44 -13.17 -5.58
CA LYS A 24 5.33 -12.64 -4.79
C LYS A 24 4.79 -11.34 -5.35
N ILE A 25 3.49 -11.15 -5.20
CA ILE A 25 2.84 -9.84 -5.27
C ILE A 25 3.04 -9.19 -3.92
N TRP A 26 3.50 -7.95 -3.94
CA TRP A 26 3.68 -7.10 -2.78
C TRP A 26 2.77 -5.89 -2.90
N ALA A 27 2.16 -5.53 -1.77
CA ALA A 27 1.35 -4.33 -1.64
C ALA A 27 1.81 -3.56 -0.40
N ALA A 28 2.04 -2.25 -0.54
CA ALA A 28 2.55 -1.38 0.51
C ALA A 28 1.68 -0.13 0.63
N LEU A 29 1.07 0.08 1.78
CA LEU A 29 0.36 1.31 2.09
C LEU A 29 1.35 2.33 2.66
N VAL A 30 1.48 3.46 1.97
CA VAL A 30 2.40 4.54 2.32
C VAL A 30 1.63 5.84 2.44
N THR A 31 2.00 6.71 3.38
CA THR A 31 1.46 8.08 3.42
C THR A 31 1.77 8.83 2.13
N LYS A 32 0.94 9.81 1.77
CA LYS A 32 1.08 10.59 0.54
C LYS A 32 2.39 11.35 0.48
N ASP A 33 2.96 11.75 1.62
CA ASP A 33 4.32 12.32 1.69
C ASP A 33 5.42 11.34 1.25
N GLY A 34 5.11 10.04 1.11
CA GLY A 34 6.05 8.98 0.74
C GLY A 34 6.98 8.55 1.86
N ILE A 35 6.85 9.13 3.05
CA ILE A 35 7.85 8.98 4.11
C ILE A 35 7.50 7.80 5.02
N ARG A 36 6.21 7.51 5.23
CA ARG A 36 5.78 6.57 6.28
C ARG A 36 5.03 5.38 5.72
N TRP A 37 5.49 4.21 6.16
CA TRP A 37 4.91 2.92 5.83
C TRP A 37 3.86 2.54 6.86
N LEU A 38 2.62 2.47 6.41
CA LEU A 38 1.46 2.18 7.24
C LEU A 38 1.20 0.68 7.35
N GLY A 39 1.51 -0.08 6.30
CA GLY A 39 1.36 -1.54 6.30
C GLY A 39 1.85 -2.17 5.00
N SER A 40 2.28 -3.43 5.08
CA SER A 40 2.73 -4.20 3.92
C SER A 40 2.09 -5.59 3.90
N TRP A 41 1.74 -6.05 2.70
CA TRP A 41 1.18 -7.37 2.44
C TRP A 41 1.89 -8.06 1.29
N SER A 42 1.94 -9.38 1.33
CA SER A 42 2.47 -10.17 0.22
C SER A 42 1.67 -11.43 -0.03
N ARG A 43 1.72 -11.95 -1.24
CA ARG A 43 1.24 -13.31 -1.55
C ARG A 43 1.97 -13.91 -2.73
N PRO A 44 1.97 -15.25 -2.92
CA PRO A 44 2.50 -15.86 -4.13
C PRO A 44 1.82 -15.28 -5.39
N VAL A 45 2.59 -15.09 -6.46
CA VAL A 45 2.07 -14.65 -7.76
C VAL A 45 1.01 -15.63 -8.26
N THR A 46 -0.11 -15.07 -8.72
CA THR A 46 -1.22 -15.81 -9.32
C THR A 46 -1.22 -15.61 -10.85
N ALA A 47 -2.18 -16.24 -11.54
CA ALA A 47 -2.36 -16.05 -12.97
C ALA A 47 -2.79 -14.61 -13.33
N ASP A 48 -3.39 -13.88 -12.40
CA ASP A 48 -3.84 -12.50 -12.58
C ASP A 48 -3.47 -11.64 -11.34
N PRO A 49 -2.20 -11.22 -11.25
CA PRO A 49 -1.71 -10.48 -10.08
C PRO A 49 -2.37 -9.10 -9.94
N MET A 50 -2.85 -8.51 -11.05
CA MET A 50 -3.49 -7.20 -11.05
C MET A 50 -4.87 -7.26 -10.42
N ARG A 51 -5.66 -8.28 -10.76
CA ARG A 51 -6.97 -8.51 -10.14
C ARG A 51 -6.85 -8.77 -8.64
N GLU A 52 -5.83 -9.52 -8.21
CA GLU A 52 -5.60 -9.77 -6.78
C GLU A 52 -5.22 -8.48 -6.04
N PHE A 53 -4.39 -7.63 -6.64
CA PHE A 53 -4.05 -6.32 -6.10
C PHE A 53 -5.28 -5.39 -6.01
N ASP A 54 -6.14 -5.39 -7.03
CA ASP A 54 -7.41 -4.65 -7.01
C ASP A 54 -8.32 -5.09 -5.87
N ALA A 55 -8.49 -6.39 -5.71
CA ALA A 55 -9.32 -6.97 -4.64
C ALA A 55 -8.78 -6.56 -3.26
N LEU A 56 -7.46 -6.59 -3.07
CA LEU A 56 -6.83 -6.11 -1.85
C LEU A 56 -7.08 -4.61 -1.65
N SER A 57 -6.88 -3.78 -2.67
CA SER A 57 -7.08 -2.34 -2.59
C SER A 57 -8.50 -1.98 -2.18
N HIS A 58 -9.50 -2.66 -2.75
CA HIS A 58 -10.91 -2.49 -2.38
C HIS A 58 -11.18 -2.93 -0.94
N ALA A 59 -10.70 -4.11 -0.55
CA ALA A 59 -10.89 -4.63 0.80
C ALA A 59 -10.25 -3.73 1.86
N LEU A 60 -9.03 -3.23 1.59
CA LEU A 60 -8.30 -2.32 2.47
C LEU A 60 -9.03 -0.98 2.62
N SER A 61 -9.46 -0.39 1.50
CA SER A 61 -10.23 0.87 1.50
C SER A 61 -11.50 0.74 2.32
N SER A 62 -12.28 -0.33 2.08
CA SER A 62 -13.51 -0.59 2.82
C SER A 62 -13.26 -0.80 4.32
N ARG A 63 -12.18 -1.49 4.68
CA ARG A 63 -11.81 -1.74 6.08
C ARG A 63 -11.46 -0.45 6.82
N ILE A 64 -10.64 0.40 6.19
CA ILE A 64 -10.23 1.70 6.74
C ILE A 64 -11.46 2.61 6.93
N GLN A 65 -12.36 2.64 5.94
CA GLN A 65 -13.60 3.41 5.97
C GLN A 65 -14.55 2.95 7.08
N ASN A 66 -14.80 1.65 7.16
CA ASN A 66 -15.79 1.09 8.08
C ASN A 66 -15.30 1.09 9.53
N ASP A 67 -14.02 0.80 9.76
CA ASP A 67 -13.50 0.64 11.11
C ASP A 67 -13.06 1.98 11.73
N GLY A 68 -12.94 3.07 10.96
CA GLY A 68 -12.49 4.38 11.47
C GLY A 68 -11.09 4.32 12.11
N ARG A 69 -10.29 3.34 11.67
CA ARG A 69 -9.05 2.91 12.32
C ARG A 69 -7.80 3.54 11.73
N SER A 70 -7.94 4.69 11.08
CA SER A 70 -6.84 5.64 10.97
C SER A 70 -6.71 6.44 12.27
N ALA A 71 -5.49 6.61 12.75
CA ALA A 71 -5.15 7.56 13.81
C ALA A 71 -4.09 8.52 13.30
N THR A 72 -4.30 9.81 13.50
CA THR A 72 -3.24 10.82 13.39
C THR A 72 -2.61 10.98 14.77
N GLY A 73 -1.44 10.38 14.97
CA GLY A 73 -0.64 10.55 16.17
C GLY A 73 0.32 11.74 16.06
N PRO A 74 1.10 12.03 17.10
CA PRO A 74 2.15 13.06 17.05
C PRO A 74 3.22 12.80 15.97
N TYR A 75 3.28 11.56 15.46
CA TYR A 75 4.18 11.14 14.39
C TYR A 75 3.48 10.95 13.04
N GLY A 76 2.24 11.43 12.87
CA GLY A 76 1.48 11.37 11.61
C GLY A 76 0.44 10.24 11.55
N PRO A 77 -0.09 9.95 10.34
CA PRO A 77 -1.07 8.89 10.12
C PRO A 77 -0.52 7.52 10.49
N SER A 78 -1.38 6.68 11.06
CA SER A 78 -1.09 5.31 11.46
C SER A 78 -2.34 4.46 11.35
N LEU A 79 -2.16 3.17 11.07
CA LEU A 79 -3.23 2.18 11.24
C LEU A 79 -3.35 1.86 12.72
N LYS A 80 -4.55 1.93 13.29
CA LYS A 80 -4.84 1.57 14.69
C LYS A 80 -4.76 0.07 14.93
N GLU A 81 -4.79 -0.74 13.88
CA GLU A 81 -4.66 -2.19 13.96
C GLU A 81 -3.90 -2.79 12.77
N HIS A 82 -3.50 -4.04 12.91
CA HIS A 82 -3.00 -4.84 11.80
C HIS A 82 -4.17 -5.44 11.02
N TYR A 83 -4.20 -5.18 9.71
CA TYR A 83 -5.19 -5.80 8.83
C TYR A 83 -4.67 -7.11 8.23
N PHE A 84 -5.50 -8.14 8.33
CA PHE A 84 -5.26 -9.46 7.75
C PHE A 84 -6.27 -9.70 6.64
N PHE A 85 -5.80 -10.15 5.48
CA PHE A 85 -6.63 -10.47 4.33
C PHE A 85 -6.35 -11.91 3.90
N THR A 86 -7.40 -12.66 3.59
CA THR A 86 -7.27 -14.07 3.19
C THR A 86 -6.34 -14.20 1.99
N GLY A 87 -5.36 -15.10 2.10
CA GLY A 87 -4.37 -15.34 1.05
C GLY A 87 -3.25 -14.31 0.97
N TRP A 88 -3.19 -13.35 1.89
CA TRP A 88 -2.11 -12.38 2.02
C TRP A 88 -1.38 -12.54 3.36
N ASP A 89 -0.07 -12.66 3.30
CA ASP A 89 0.82 -12.50 4.45
C ASP A 89 0.88 -11.01 4.83
N SER A 90 0.79 -10.70 6.12
CA SER A 90 0.89 -9.34 6.65
C SER A 90 2.22 -9.14 7.36
N TRP A 91 2.90 -8.03 7.07
CA TRP A 91 4.23 -7.71 7.58
C TRP A 91 4.25 -6.51 8.55
N GLY A 92 3.10 -5.86 8.74
CA GLY A 92 3.00 -4.66 9.59
C GLY A 92 3.64 -3.41 8.97
N PRO A 93 3.94 -2.38 9.77
CA PRO A 93 4.59 -1.16 9.31
C PRO A 93 6.08 -1.39 8.99
N GLY A 94 6.58 -0.68 7.98
CA GLY A 94 7.97 -0.76 7.51
C GLY A 94 8.10 -1.41 6.12
N ILE A 95 9.33 -1.38 5.58
CA ILE A 95 9.67 -1.93 4.27
C ILE A 95 10.18 -3.37 4.46
N PRO A 96 9.47 -4.40 3.96
CA PRO A 96 10.00 -5.75 3.89
C PRO A 96 11.35 -5.75 3.17
N ALA A 97 12.33 -6.54 3.65
CA ALA A 97 13.66 -6.60 3.04
C ALA A 97 13.65 -6.84 1.50
N PRO A 98 12.78 -7.72 0.95
CA PRO A 98 12.66 -7.91 -0.50
C PRO A 98 12.22 -6.66 -1.28
N LEU A 99 11.63 -5.70 -0.59
CA LEU A 99 11.09 -4.47 -1.16
C LEU A 99 12.04 -3.27 -1.00
N LYS A 100 13.02 -3.37 -0.11
CA LYS A 100 13.93 -2.28 0.23
C LYS A 100 14.66 -1.74 -0.99
N ASP A 101 15.16 -2.63 -1.84
CA ASP A 101 15.97 -2.26 -3.00
C ASP A 101 15.14 -1.83 -4.22
N HIS A 102 13.82 -2.04 -4.18
CA HIS A 102 12.93 -1.75 -5.30
C HIS A 102 12.17 -0.42 -5.16
N ILE A 103 12.06 0.13 -3.96
CA ILE A 103 10.95 1.03 -3.65
C ILE A 103 11.34 2.50 -3.43
N GLU A 104 12.60 2.82 -3.13
CA GLU A 104 13.01 4.21 -2.87
C GLU A 104 12.75 5.16 -4.06
N ALA A 105 13.14 4.77 -5.28
CA ALA A 105 12.87 5.57 -6.49
C ALA A 105 11.39 5.55 -6.91
N GLN A 106 10.67 4.48 -6.56
CA GLN A 106 9.29 4.25 -7.00
C GLN A 106 8.27 4.95 -6.12
N ILE A 107 8.56 5.11 -4.82
CA ILE A 107 7.76 5.96 -3.92
C ILE A 107 7.80 7.40 -4.42
N ALA A 108 8.98 7.95 -4.73
CA ALA A 108 9.08 9.33 -5.20
C ALA A 108 8.20 9.57 -6.44
N ALA A 109 8.13 8.61 -7.36
CA ALA A 109 7.25 8.66 -8.53
C ALA A 109 5.76 8.49 -8.18
N ALA A 110 5.42 7.61 -7.24
CA ALA A 110 4.06 7.39 -6.77
C ALA A 110 3.50 8.61 -6.02
N THR A 111 4.29 9.21 -5.13
CA THR A 111 3.98 10.44 -4.40
C THR A 111 3.70 11.61 -5.36
N SER A 112 4.51 11.76 -6.40
CA SER A 112 4.30 12.79 -7.44
C SER A 112 2.97 12.61 -8.17
N ARG A 113 2.61 11.37 -8.53
CA ARG A 113 1.35 11.08 -9.26
C ARG A 113 0.10 11.33 -8.41
N VAL A 114 0.18 11.16 -7.09
CA VAL A 114 -0.95 11.43 -6.18
C VAL A 114 -1.07 12.91 -5.85
N ALA A 115 0.01 13.68 -5.94
CA ALA A 115 -0.09 15.15 -5.93
C ALA A 115 -0.92 15.66 -7.12
N ASP A 116 -0.72 15.08 -8.32
CA ASP A 116 -1.48 15.45 -9.52
C ASP A 116 -2.98 15.08 -9.43
N LEU A 117 -3.32 13.96 -8.77
CA LEU A 117 -4.71 13.52 -8.58
C LEU A 117 -5.54 14.42 -7.66
N ASP A 118 -4.91 15.17 -6.76
CA ASP A 118 -5.59 16.12 -5.87
C ASP A 118 -5.71 17.53 -6.46
N THR A 119 -5.12 17.77 -7.64
CA THR A 119 -5.15 19.07 -8.34
C THR A 119 -6.14 19.10 -9.51
N GLN A 120 -6.87 18.00 -9.76
CA GLN A 120 -7.93 17.87 -10.77
C GLN A 120 -9.31 17.80 -10.11
#